data_AF-A0A5B2Z2B8-F1
#
_entry.id   AF-A0A5B2Z2B8-F1
#
_cell.length_a   1.000
_cell.length_b   1.000
_cell.length_c   1.000
_cell.angle_alpha   90.00
_cell.angle_beta   90.00
_cell.angle_gamma   90.00
#
_symmetry.space_group_name_H-M   'P 1'
#
loop_
_entity.id
_entity.type
_entity.pdbx_description
1 polymer ?
#
loop_
_entity_poly.entity_id
_entity_poly.type
_entity_poly.pdbx_seq_one_letter_code
_entity_poly.pdbx_strand_id
1 'polypeptide(L)'
;MSGKSQLMEDDHELSTLDLGTMEFMKWLMADKENTRDCLVVVKDFFENKYVILFDKCISKSVIVGYRDSMPWCMNCNTDDCGHVGFAICLKQHCDRNDQLIY
;
A
#
# COMPACT_ATOMS: atom_id res chain seq x y z
N MET A 1 14.72 0.01 41.60
CA MET A 1 15.24 0.06 40.22
C MET A 1 14.76 -1.20 39.51
N SER A 2 13.82 -1.09 38.58
CA SER A 2 13.49 -2.18 37.66
C SER A 2 13.04 -1.51 36.37
N GLY A 3 13.99 -1.41 35.43
CA GLY A 3 13.74 -0.88 34.10
C GLY A 3 12.86 -1.87 33.36
N LYS A 4 11.61 -1.49 33.11
CA LYS A 4 10.82 -2.11 32.06
C LYS A 4 11.32 -1.54 30.75
N SER A 5 12.03 -2.37 29.99
CA SER A 5 12.38 -2.11 28.60
C SER A 5 11.12 -1.75 27.83
N GLN A 6 10.97 -0.48 27.46
CA GLN A 6 10.12 -0.10 26.34
C GLN A 6 10.72 -0.77 25.10
N LEU A 7 10.12 -1.87 24.67
CA LEU A 7 10.18 -2.26 23.27
C LEU A 7 9.50 -1.10 22.53
N MET A 8 10.31 -0.22 21.95
CA MET A 8 9.82 0.69 20.93
C MET A 8 9.45 -0.23 19.76
N GLU A 9 8.17 -0.52 19.62
CA GLU A 9 7.64 -1.03 18.37
C GLU A 9 8.01 0.03 17.34
N ASP A 10 8.87 -0.34 16.40
CA ASP A 10 9.21 0.47 15.23
C ASP A 10 7.90 0.55 14.43
N ASP A 11 7.06 1.54 14.77
CA ASP A 11 5.73 1.73 14.22
C ASP A 11 5.89 2.17 12.76
N HIS A 12 6.08 1.19 11.88
CA HIS A 12 6.30 1.42 10.47
C HIS A 12 5.04 2.09 9.92
N GLU A 13 5.18 3.24 9.24
CA GLU A 13 4.09 4.06 8.66
C GLU A 13 3.12 3.30 7.71
N LEU A 14 3.42 2.03 7.42
CA LEU A 14 2.65 1.11 6.57
C LEU A 14 2.58 -0.28 7.22
N SER A 15 2.49 -0.35 8.55
CA SER A 15 2.47 -1.59 9.32
C SER A 15 1.14 -2.34 9.20
N THR A 16 0.03 -1.65 8.90
CA THR A 16 -1.32 -2.25 8.87
C THR A 16 -2.07 -1.94 7.56
N LEU A 17 -3.08 -2.77 7.26
CA LEU A 17 -3.99 -2.55 6.12
C LEU A 17 -4.67 -1.17 6.15
N ASP A 18 -5.05 -0.69 7.34
CA ASP A 18 -5.74 0.60 7.51
C ASP A 18 -4.84 1.77 7.11
N LEU A 19 -3.56 1.74 7.51
CA LEU A 19 -2.58 2.75 7.09
C LEU A 19 -2.41 2.76 5.57
N GLY A 20 -2.38 1.58 4.95
CA GLY A 20 -2.39 1.44 3.49
C GLY A 20 -3.62 2.06 2.82
N THR A 21 -4.79 1.86 3.43
CA THR A 21 -6.06 2.43 2.95
C THR A 21 -6.04 3.96 3.04
N MET A 22 -5.51 4.52 4.14
CA MET A 22 -5.36 5.96 4.31
C MET A 22 -4.41 6.56 3.26
N GLU A 23 -3.30 5.90 2.98
CA GLU A 23 -2.37 6.33 1.92
C GLU A 23 -3.00 6.25 0.53
N PHE A 24 -3.82 5.22 0.25
CA PHE A 24 -4.58 5.17 -0.99
C PHE A 24 -5.54 6.36 -1.12
N MET A 25 -6.22 6.76 -0.05
CA MET A 25 -7.09 7.95 -0.07
C MET A 25 -6.29 9.23 -0.36
N LYS A 26 -5.10 9.40 0.24
CA LYS A 26 -4.21 10.52 -0.09
C LYS A 26 -3.80 10.50 -1.55
N TRP A 27 -3.42 9.33 -2.08
CA TRP A 27 -3.08 9.15 -3.48
C TRP A 27 -4.24 9.51 -4.42
N LEU A 28 -5.45 9.06 -4.11
CA LEU A 28 -6.66 9.34 -4.90
C LEU A 28 -6.98 10.85 -4.94
N MET A 29 -6.66 11.59 -3.88
CA MET A 29 -6.92 13.03 -3.77
C MET A 29 -5.82 13.90 -4.36
N ALA A 30 -4.66 13.31 -4.69
CA ALA A 30 -3.45 14.05 -5.03
C ALA A 30 -3.50 14.83 -6.35
N ASP A 31 -4.54 14.61 -7.18
CA ASP A 31 -4.84 15.43 -8.36
C ASP A 31 -5.30 16.86 -8.04
N LYS A 32 -5.61 17.18 -6.77
CA LYS A 32 -6.07 18.52 -6.36
C LYS A 32 -5.09 19.30 -5.51
N GLU A 33 -4.28 18.63 -4.69
CA GLU A 33 -3.30 19.25 -3.80
C GLU A 33 -2.07 18.35 -3.69
N ASN A 34 -1.14 18.45 -4.65
CA ASN A 34 0.26 18.04 -4.56
C ASN A 34 0.53 16.62 -3.97
N THR A 35 0.87 15.66 -4.84
CA THR A 35 1.28 14.25 -4.56
C THR A 35 2.46 14.05 -3.58
N ARG A 36 2.96 15.11 -2.96
CA ARG A 36 4.09 15.09 -2.02
C ARG A 36 3.74 14.37 -0.72
N ASP A 37 2.49 14.47 -0.26
CA ASP A 37 2.09 13.99 1.07
C ASP A 37 1.72 12.50 1.13
N CYS A 38 1.55 11.84 -0.01
CA CYS A 38 1.35 10.39 -0.04
C CYS A 38 2.69 9.67 0.05
N LEU A 39 2.82 8.74 0.99
CA LEU A 39 4.02 7.94 1.22
C LEU A 39 4.22 6.87 0.14
N VAL A 40 3.17 6.55 -0.60
CA VAL A 40 3.17 5.50 -1.64
C VAL A 40 2.97 6.10 -3.02
N VAL A 41 3.74 5.63 -4.00
CA VAL A 41 3.58 6.00 -5.41
C VAL A 41 3.39 4.74 -6.24
N VAL A 42 2.30 4.65 -7.00
CA VAL A 42 2.10 3.56 -7.97
C VAL A 42 3.11 3.71 -9.11
N LYS A 43 3.91 2.66 -9.35
CA LYS A 43 4.91 2.61 -10.42
C LYS A 43 4.45 1.79 -11.61
N ASP A 44 3.82 0.66 -11.35
CA ASP A 44 3.28 -0.24 -12.37
C ASP A 44 2.11 -1.02 -11.77
N PHE A 45 1.16 -1.41 -12.61
CA PHE A 45 0.01 -2.21 -12.22
C PHE A 45 -0.35 -3.16 -13.35
N PHE A 46 -0.22 -4.46 -13.07
CA PHE A 46 -0.72 -5.52 -13.95
C PHE A 46 -1.91 -6.18 -13.27
N GLU A 47 -3.09 -5.88 -13.79
CA GLU A 47 -4.37 -6.42 -13.36
C GLU A 47 -4.29 -7.93 -13.05
N ASN A 48 -4.82 -8.31 -11.87
CA ASN A 48 -4.89 -9.68 -11.37
C ASN A 48 -3.53 -10.40 -11.20
N LYS A 49 -2.39 -9.72 -11.39
CA LYS A 49 -1.05 -10.29 -11.21
C LYS A 49 -0.25 -9.61 -10.13
N TYR A 50 0.03 -8.31 -10.29
CA TYR A 50 0.83 -7.57 -9.33
C TYR A 50 0.60 -6.06 -9.42
N VAL A 51 0.99 -5.37 -8.35
CA VAL A 51 1.26 -3.94 -8.34
C VAL A 51 2.69 -3.70 -7.86
N ILE A 52 3.35 -2.70 -8.45
CA ILE A 52 4.64 -2.17 -8.00
C ILE A 52 4.37 -0.81 -7.36
N LEU A 53 4.62 -0.74 -6.05
CA LEU A 53 4.49 0.47 -5.24
C LEU A 53 5.87 0.97 -4.87
N PHE A 54 6.13 2.27 -4.98
CA PHE A 54 7.32 2.87 -4.39
C PHE A 54 6.95 3.43 -3.02
N ASP A 55 7.57 2.87 -1.98
CA ASP A 55 7.42 3.31 -0.59
C ASP A 55 8.51 4.34 -0.28
N LYS A 56 8.09 5.58 0.01
CA LYS A 56 8.98 6.69 0.34
C LYS A 56 9.64 6.51 1.71
N CYS A 57 9.01 5.85 2.68
CA CYS A 57 9.55 5.66 4.02
C CYS A 57 10.80 4.78 4.01
N ILE A 58 10.78 3.70 3.22
CA ILE A 58 11.93 2.80 3.07
C ILE A 58 12.74 3.05 1.79
N SER A 59 12.30 4.02 0.97
CA SER A 59 12.91 4.38 -0.33
C SER A 59 13.13 3.19 -1.26
N LYS A 60 12.14 2.29 -1.35
CA LYS A 60 12.21 1.06 -2.16
C LYS A 60 10.93 0.81 -2.95
N SER A 61 11.10 0.15 -4.09
CA SER A 61 9.98 -0.47 -4.81
C SER A 61 9.61 -1.79 -4.13
N VAL A 62 8.32 -1.93 -3.85
CA VAL A 62 7.69 -3.09 -3.22
C VAL A 62 6.73 -3.70 -4.22
N ILE A 63 6.76 -5.03 -4.32
CA ILE A 63 5.84 -5.80 -5.16
C ILE A 63 4.78 -6.40 -4.27
N VAL A 64 3.51 -6.12 -4.57
CA VAL A 64 2.37 -6.84 -4.01
C VAL A 64 1.77 -7.69 -5.14
N GLY A 65 1.84 -9.01 -4.98
CA GLY A 65 1.29 -9.96 -5.94
C GLY A 65 -0.09 -10.44 -5.51
N TYR A 66 -0.92 -10.86 -6.47
CA TYR A 66 -2.19 -11.53 -6.20
C TYR A 66 -2.02 -13.02 -6.49
N ARG A 67 -1.89 -13.85 -5.47
CA ARG A 67 -1.82 -15.32 -5.60
C ARG A 67 -3.15 -15.92 -5.16
N ASP A 68 -3.83 -16.64 -6.04
CA ASP A 68 -5.13 -17.26 -5.74
C ASP A 68 -6.17 -16.27 -5.17
N SER A 69 -6.18 -15.05 -5.71
CA SER A 69 -6.99 -13.91 -5.23
C SER A 69 -6.59 -13.32 -3.87
N MET A 70 -5.54 -13.84 -3.23
CA MET A 70 -5.00 -13.29 -1.99
C MET A 70 -3.80 -12.36 -2.28
N PRO A 71 -3.87 -11.08 -1.87
CA PRO A 71 -2.76 -10.16 -2.03
C PRO A 71 -1.64 -10.49 -1.04
N TRP A 72 -0.38 -10.42 -1.50
CA TRP A 72 0.80 -10.71 -0.69
C TRP A 72 1.92 -9.73 -0.98
N CYS A 73 2.43 -9.06 0.06
CA CYS A 73 3.57 -8.17 -0.06
C CYS A 73 4.88 -8.96 0.00
N MET A 74 5.69 -8.90 -1.06
CA MET A 74 6.98 -9.62 -1.11
C MET A 74 8.05 -8.99 -0.21
N ASN A 75 7.92 -7.70 0.12
CA ASN A 75 8.89 -7.01 1.00
C ASN A 75 8.61 -7.28 2.48
N CYS A 76 7.36 -7.13 2.91
CA CYS A 76 6.95 -7.38 4.30
C CYS A 76 6.72 -8.88 4.58
N ASN A 77 6.62 -9.70 3.53
CA ASN A 77 6.34 -11.13 3.59
C ASN A 77 5.09 -11.46 4.43
N THR A 78 4.01 -10.73 4.14
CA THR A 78 2.72 -10.82 4.83
C THR A 78 1.60 -10.38 3.87
N ASP A 79 0.38 -10.83 4.15
CA ASP A 79 -0.88 -10.33 3.58
C ASP A 79 -1.50 -9.20 4.42
N ASP A 80 -0.94 -8.90 5.59
CA ASP A 80 -1.37 -7.82 6.49
C ASP A 80 -0.27 -6.75 6.62
N CYS A 81 -0.28 -5.78 5.69
CA CYS A 81 0.51 -4.55 5.80
C CYS A 81 -0.07 -3.42 4.93
N GLY A 82 0.45 -2.21 5.10
CA GLY A 82 0.00 -1.03 4.36
C GLY A 82 0.22 -1.12 2.85
N HIS A 83 1.25 -1.82 2.37
CA HIS A 83 1.40 -2.08 0.92
C HIS A 83 0.24 -2.92 0.40
N VAL A 84 -0.19 -3.92 1.16
CA VAL A 84 -1.33 -4.77 0.80
C VAL A 84 -2.64 -3.97 0.85
N GLY A 85 -2.87 -3.20 1.91
CA GLY A 85 -4.05 -2.35 2.04
C GLY A 85 -4.19 -1.39 0.86
N PHE A 86 -3.10 -0.71 0.48
CA PHE A 86 -3.06 0.16 -0.69
C PHE A 86 -3.37 -0.61 -1.99
N ALA A 87 -2.73 -1.77 -2.19
CA ALA A 87 -2.90 -2.60 -3.38
C ALA A 87 -4.34 -3.12 -3.57
N ILE A 88 -5.02 -3.46 -2.47
CA ILE A 88 -6.44 -3.87 -2.49
C ILE A 88 -7.30 -2.70 -2.98
N CYS A 89 -7.15 -1.51 -2.39
CA CYS A 89 -7.94 -0.35 -2.76
C CYS A 89 -7.70 0.08 -4.22
N LEU A 90 -6.44 0.06 -4.67
CA LEU A 90 -6.10 0.34 -6.06
C LEU A 90 -6.78 -0.62 -7.03
N LYS A 91 -6.68 -1.93 -6.77
CA LYS A 91 -7.37 -2.93 -7.59
C LYS A 91 -8.87 -2.68 -7.65
N GLN A 92 -9.51 -2.48 -6.50
CA GLN A 92 -10.94 -2.21 -6.44
C GLN A 92 -11.34 -0.92 -7.18
N HIS A 93 -10.46 0.09 -7.21
CA HIS A 93 -10.67 1.32 -7.97
C HIS A 93 -10.56 1.10 -9.48
N CYS A 94 -9.52 0.38 -9.93
CA CYS A 94 -9.37 0.00 -11.35
C CYS A 94 -10.52 -0.88 -11.82
N ASP A 95 -10.87 -1.93 -11.07
CA ASP A 95 -11.97 -2.85 -11.39
C ASP A 95 -13.31 -2.11 -11.56
N ARG A 96 -13.54 -1.01 -10.82
CA ARG A 96 -14.74 -0.16 -10.96
C ARG A 96 -14.68 0.80 -12.14
N ASN A 97 -13.50 1.36 -12.44
CA ASN A 97 -13.34 2.31 -13.54
C ASN A 97 -13.29 1.63 -14.91
N ASP A 98 -12.76 0.40 -14.98
CA ASP A 98 -12.75 -0.40 -16.22
C ASP A 98 -14.15 -0.94 -16.59
N GLN A 99 -15.11 -0.91 -15.65
CA GLN A 99 -16.52 -1.20 -15.91
C GLN A 99 -17.33 0.00 -16.48
N LEU A 100 -16.69 1.16 -16.70
CA LEU A 100 -17.30 2.37 -17.26
C LEU A 100 -16.91 2.65 -18.72
N ILE A 101 -16.77 1.61 -19.54
CA ILE A 101 -16.76 1.77 -21.00
C ILE A 101 -18.20 1.56 -21.51
N TYR A 102 -18.84 2.66 -21.92
CA TYR A 102 -20.13 2.71 -22.63
C TYR A 102 -20.08 1.98 -23.97
#